data_AF-V7G3X4-F1
#
_entry.id   AF-V7G3X4-F1
#
_cell.length_a   1.000
_cell.length_b   1.000
_cell.length_c   1.000
_cell.angle_alpha   90.00
_cell.angle_beta   90.00
_cell.angle_gamma   90.00
#
_symmetry.space_group_name_H-M   'P 1'
#
loop_
_entity.id
_entity.type
_entity.pdbx_description
1 polymer ?
#
loop_
_entity_poly.entity_id
_entity_poly.type
_entity_poly.pdbx_seq_one_letter_code
_entity_poly.pdbx_strand_id
1 'polypeptide(L)' 'MASHEMRKSLTYSEAIEVWKLRAEGWFQHNIAAKFGVNPARVNDVLKERKHVGSRASAGHVGGAI' A
#
# COMPACT_ATOMS: atom_id res chain seq x y z
N MET A 1 -12.47 17.61 12.42
CA MET A 1 -12.98 16.54 11.54
C MET A 1 -12.05 16.49 10.34
N ALA A 2 -11.24 15.44 10.19
CA ALA A 2 -10.28 15.35 9.10
C ALA A 2 -11.04 15.29 7.77
N SER A 3 -10.79 16.27 6.91
CA SER A 3 -11.33 16.31 5.56
C SER A 3 -10.95 15.03 4.83
N HIS A 4 -11.92 14.15 4.58
CA HIS A 4 -11.72 13.01 3.70
C HIS A 4 -11.68 13.54 2.27
N GLU A 5 -10.57 14.18 1.88
CA GLU A 5 -10.28 14.34 0.47
C GLU A 5 -10.38 12.95 -0.17
N MET A 6 -11.20 12.80 -1.20
CA MET A 6 -11.22 11.57 -1.99
C MET A 6 -9.89 11.46 -2.73
N ARG A 7 -8.89 10.90 -2.05
CA ARG A 7 -7.52 10.82 -2.55
C ARG A 7 -7.47 9.79 -3.68
N LYS A 8 -7.14 10.28 -4.87
CA LYS A 8 -7.14 9.49 -6.11
C LYS A 8 -6.02 8.45 -6.16
N SER A 9 -4.99 8.57 -5.32
CA SER A 9 -3.82 7.68 -5.27
C SER A 9 -3.11 7.71 -3.92
N LEU A 10 -2.41 6.61 -3.61
CA LEU A 10 -1.45 6.53 -2.52
C LEU A 10 -0.19 7.33 -2.88
N THR A 11 0.49 7.85 -1.87
CA THR A 11 1.85 8.42 -1.99
C THR A 11 2.89 7.30 -1.89
N TYR A 12 4.16 7.62 -2.21
CA TYR A 12 5.25 6.67 -2.05
C TYR A 12 5.40 6.17 -0.61
N SER A 13 5.31 7.08 0.38
CA SER A 13 5.39 6.71 1.80
C SER A 13 4.22 5.82 2.24
N GLU A 14 3.02 6.04 1.71
CA GLU A 14 1.89 5.18 1.98
C GLU A 14 2.00 3.83 1.29
N ALA A 15 2.61 3.79 0.09
CA ALA A 15 2.91 2.53 -0.57
C ALA A 15 3.87 1.66 0.26
N ILE A 16 4.87 2.28 0.92
CA ILE A 16 5.73 1.58 1.91
C ILE A 16 4.88 0.99 3.03
N GLU A 17 3.95 1.77 3.57
CA GLU A 17 3.08 1.32 4.67
C GLU A 17 2.12 0.21 4.24
N VAL A 18 1.61 0.25 2.99
CA VAL A 18 0.84 -0.85 2.39
C VAL A 18 1.61 -2.17 2.43
N TRP A 19 2.92 -2.14 2.13
CA TRP A 19 3.76 -3.33 2.18
C TRP A 19 3.97 -3.85 3.60
N LYS A 20 4.12 -2.96 4.59
CA LYS A 20 4.22 -3.36 6.01
C LYS A 20 2.94 -4.00 6.51
N LEU A 21 1.80 -3.37 6.26
CA LEU A 21 0.49 -3.91 6.65
C LEU A 21 0.22 -5.26 5.98
N ARG A 22 0.64 -5.41 4.72
CA ARG A 22 0.55 -6.70 4.03
C ARG A 22 1.44 -7.76 4.68
N ALA A 23 2.62 -7.39 5.18
CA ALA A 23 3.52 -8.27 5.95
C ALA A 23 2.87 -8.71 7.28
N GLU A 24 2.15 -7.80 7.93
CA GLU A 24 1.40 -8.04 9.17
C GLU A 24 0.13 -8.89 8.96
N GLY A 25 -0.15 -9.33 7.73
CA GLY A 25 -1.30 -10.19 7.41
C GLY A 25 -2.58 -9.45 7.05
N TRP A 26 -2.54 -8.13 6.82
CA TRP A 26 -3.73 -7.37 6.45
C TRP A 26 -4.17 -7.67 5.01
N PHE A 27 -5.49 -7.81 4.84
CA PHE A 27 -6.10 -7.94 3.52
C PHE A 27 -6.18 -6.61 2.77
N GLN A 28 -6.13 -6.67 1.43
CA GLN A 28 -6.14 -5.47 0.57
C GLN A 28 -7.34 -4.55 0.83
N HIS A 29 -8.53 -5.09 1.11
CA HIS A 29 -9.73 -4.29 1.39
C HIS A 29 -9.62 -3.52 2.71
N ASN A 30 -9.04 -4.12 3.75
CA ASN A 30 -8.79 -3.44 5.03
C ASN A 30 -7.75 -2.33 4.88
N ILE A 31 -6.69 -2.60 4.12
CA ILE A 31 -5.66 -1.61 3.79
C ILE A 31 -6.29 -0.44 3.01
N ALA A 32 -7.12 -0.74 2.00
CA ALA A 32 -7.79 0.26 1.19
C ALA A 32 -8.72 1.16 2.03
N ALA A 33 -9.48 0.56 2.96
CA ALA A 33 -10.32 1.29 3.90
C ALA A 33 -9.50 2.18 4.84
N LYS A 34 -8.37 1.70 5.35
CA LYS A 34 -7.46 2.47 6.21
C LYS A 34 -6.94 3.75 5.53
N PHE A 35 -6.66 3.68 4.22
CA PHE A 35 -6.19 4.84 3.45
C PHE A 35 -7.31 5.61 2.73
N GLY A 36 -8.56 5.15 2.80
CA GLY A 36 -9.69 5.77 2.08
C GLY A 36 -9.54 5.73 0.55
N VAL A 37 -8.87 4.71 0.02
CA VAL A 37 -8.58 4.57 -1.43
C VAL A 37 -9.32 3.39 -2.05
N ASN A 38 -9.44 3.38 -3.37
CA ASN A 38 -9.95 2.22 -4.10
C ASN A 38 -8.98 1.02 -3.91
N PRO A 39 -9.47 -0.20 -3.58
CA PRO A 39 -8.64 -1.40 -3.47
C PRO A 39 -7.76 -1.68 -4.70
N ALA A 40 -8.18 -1.26 -5.89
CA ALA A 40 -7.36 -1.34 -7.11
C ALA A 40 -6.02 -0.58 -6.97
N ARG A 41 -5.99 0.53 -6.23
CA ARG A 41 -4.75 1.30 -5.97
C ARG A 41 -3.79 0.55 -5.08
N VAL A 42 -4.32 -0.15 -4.06
CA VAL A 42 -3.53 -1.03 -3.21
C VAL A 42 -2.99 -2.21 -4.05
N ASN A 43 -3.79 -2.74 -4.97
CA ASN A 43 -3.36 -3.79 -5.89
C ASN A 43 -2.24 -3.32 -6.84
N ASP A 44 -2.32 -2.10 -7.37
CA ASP A 44 -1.27 -1.51 -8.20
C ASP A 44 0.07 -1.38 -7.46
N VAL A 45 0.04 -1.00 -6.18
CA VAL A 45 1.24 -0.96 -5.31
C VAL A 45 1.80 -2.36 -5.09
N LEU A 46 0.94 -3.31 -4.70
CA LEU A 46 1.35 -4.68 -4.38
C LEU A 46 1.82 -5.49 -5.60
N LYS A 47 1.43 -5.08 -6.80
CA LYS A 47 1.96 -5.62 -8.07
C LYS A 47 3.16 -4.83 -8.59
N GLU A 48 3.64 -3.84 -7.83
CA GLU A 48 4.71 -2.92 -8.22
C GLU A 48 4.46 -2.23 -9.58
N ARG A 49 3.19 -2.04 -9.95
CA ARG A 49 2.81 -1.24 -11.14
C ARG A 49 2.93 0.25 -10.86
N LYS A 50 2.78 0.63 -9.59
CA LYS A 50 3.00 1.99 -9.08
C LYS A 50 3.86 1.96 -7.84
N HIS A 51 4.57 3.07 -7.61
CA HIS A 51 5.48 3.23 -6.47
C HIS A 51 6.52 2.09 -6.41
N VAL A 52 7.13 1.78 -7.56
CA VAL A 52 8.22 0.80 -7.68
C VAL A 52 9.33 1.15 -6.67
N GLY A 53 9.88 0.14 -6.00
CA GLY A 53 10.88 0.33 -4.94
C GLY A 53 10.31 0.54 -3.53
N SER A 54 9.02 0.88 -3.40
CA SER A 54 8.36 0.99 -2.08
C SER A 54 8.39 -0.31 -1.29
N ARG A 55 8.39 -1.46 -1.99
CA ARG A 55 8.55 -2.79 -1.39
C ARG A 55 9.92 -2.93 -0.69
N ALA A 56 10.99 -2.61 -1.39
CA ALA A 56 12.34 -2.66 -0.85
C ALA A 56 12.51 -1.67 0.31
N SER A 57 11.96 -0.45 0.18
CA SER A 57 11.95 0.55 1.26
C SER A 57 11.15 0.11 2.49
N ALA A 58 10.16 -0.77 2.34
CA ALA A 58 9.44 -1.37 3.46
C ALA A 58 10.24 -2.46 4.20
N GLY A 59 11.48 -2.75 3.78
CA GLY A 59 12.30 -3.83 4.33
C GLY A 59 11.96 -5.20 3.74
N HIS A 60 11.06 -5.28 2.75
CA HIS A 60 10.82 -6.50 1.99
C HIS A 60 11.89 -6.66 0.89
N VAL A 61 13.10 -7.02 1.30
CA VAL A 61 14.08 -7.65 0.40
C VAL A 61 13.55 -9.05 0.09
N GLY A 62 13.30 -9.34 -1.19
CA GLY A 62 12.66 -10.58 -1.63
C GLY A 62 13.35 -11.83 -1.06
N GLY A 63 12.69 -12.48 -0.10
CA GLY A 63 13.02 -13.82 0.36
C GLY A 63 11.95 -14.77 -0.11
N ALA A 64 12.19 -15.40 -1.27
CA ALA A 64 11.76 -16.77 -1.43
C ALA A 64 12.54 -17.59 -0.38
N ILE A 65 11.82 -18.21 0.55
CA ILE A 65 12.28 -19.42 1.23
C ILE A 65 11.42 -20.58 0.75
#